data_AF-A0A1J8QGX5-F1
#
_entry.id   AF-A0A1J8QGX5-F1
#
_cell.length_a   1.000
_cell.length_b   1.000
_cell.length_c   1.000
_cell.angle_alpha   90.00
_cell.angle_beta   90.00
_cell.angle_gamma   90.00
#
_symmetry.space_group_name_H-M   'P 1'
#
loop_
_entity.id
_entity.type
_entity.pdbx_description
1 polymer ?
#
loop_
_entity_poly.entity_id
_entity_poly.type
_entity_poly.pdbx_seq_one_letter_code
_entity_poly.pdbx_strand_id
1 'polypeptide(L)'
;MSICVRLPGTILYDRADIAADNIVRLYSPTAPMYIDVHFRYLRRHRSLDIEWFYSLGYKIQRHAPPGAGSASAIDKELAKAGPRGIHTRNGWQTLCWGHYDDSYGVQLRSWRCIEEGEVEISEKGTVDAYETLFGDMVRPAADDSQGIFAYRRSLVRGMRLLLAAVGISYEIACTDDERDKRPYAIVLEGLSDKWVARGIRSACGLRLERDAEEAREGAQEREEQAEGDGLDSDSYSEGGEEIFV
;
A
#
# COMPACT_ATOMS: atom_id res chain seq x y z
N MET A 1 3.65 24.29 -12.81
CA MET A 1 3.60 23.25 -11.77
C MET A 1 5.03 22.83 -11.47
N SER A 2 5.65 23.37 -10.42
CA SER A 2 6.98 22.88 -10.01
C SER A 2 6.79 21.71 -9.07
N ILE A 3 6.94 20.50 -9.60
CA ILE A 3 7.11 19.29 -8.79
C ILE A 3 8.57 19.30 -8.36
N CYS A 4 8.86 19.58 -7.09
CA CYS A 4 10.19 19.36 -6.55
C CYS A 4 10.32 17.85 -6.27
N VAL A 5 10.64 17.10 -7.31
CA VAL A 5 10.97 15.68 -7.18
C VAL A 5 12.38 15.61 -6.60
N ARG A 6 12.50 15.22 -5.34
CA ARG A 6 13.78 14.69 -4.84
C ARG A 6 13.84 13.25 -5.32
N LEU A 7 14.76 12.96 -6.24
CA LEU A 7 14.96 11.61 -6.78
C LEU A 7 15.29 10.64 -5.64
N PRO A 8 14.70 9.43 -5.61
CA PRO A 8 15.09 8.39 -4.66
C PRO A 8 16.55 7.99 -4.85
N GLY A 9 17.16 7.50 -3.76
CA GLY A 9 18.43 6.80 -3.82
C GLY A 9 18.40 5.66 -4.85
N THR A 10 19.56 5.43 -5.46
CA THR A 10 19.83 4.49 -6.53
C THR A 10 19.20 3.11 -6.29
N ILE A 11 18.31 2.68 -7.20
CA ILE A 11 17.86 1.28 -7.28
C ILE A 11 19.02 0.47 -7.89
N LEU A 12 19.74 -0.28 -7.06
CA LEU A 12 20.78 -1.21 -7.51
C LEU A 12 20.13 -2.52 -7.98
N TYR A 13 20.24 -2.82 -9.28
CA TYR A 13 19.72 -4.05 -9.86
C TYR A 13 20.81 -5.14 -9.89
N ASP A 14 20.89 -5.95 -8.83
CA ASP A 14 21.60 -7.25 -8.89
C ASP A 14 21.07 -8.23 -7.84
N ARG A 15 20.06 -9.06 -8.15
CA ARG A 15 19.40 -9.99 -7.19
C ARG A 15 19.06 -9.34 -5.83
N ALA A 16 18.90 -8.02 -5.83
CA ALA A 16 19.22 -7.16 -4.70
C ALA A 16 18.00 -6.90 -3.84
N ASP A 17 18.23 -6.80 -2.54
CA ASP A 17 17.30 -6.20 -1.61
C ASP A 17 16.84 -4.84 -2.16
N ILE A 18 15.54 -4.69 -2.40
CA ILE A 18 14.93 -3.45 -2.87
C ILE A 18 14.43 -2.70 -1.64
N ALA A 19 14.96 -1.52 -1.40
CA ALA A 19 14.47 -0.64 -0.35
C ALA A 19 14.19 0.75 -0.91
N ALA A 20 13.15 1.40 -0.41
CA ALA A 20 12.87 2.79 -0.70
C ALA A 20 12.37 3.48 0.57
N ASP A 21 12.79 4.73 0.77
CA ASP A 21 12.33 5.61 1.83
C ASP A 21 12.22 7.01 1.24
N ASN A 22 10.99 7.37 0.86
CA ASN A 22 10.69 8.56 0.07
C ASN A 22 9.78 9.48 0.86
N ILE A 23 10.21 10.72 1.05
CA ILE A 23 9.37 11.81 1.57
C ILE A 23 9.21 12.86 0.47
N VAL A 24 7.97 13.10 0.07
CA VAL A 24 7.62 14.02 -1.02
C VAL A 24 6.59 15.02 -0.54
N ARG A 25 6.78 16.30 -0.89
CA ARG A 25 5.84 17.37 -0.59
C ARG A 25 5.08 17.80 -1.84
N LEU A 26 3.77 17.74 -1.79
CA LEU A 26 2.84 18.20 -2.83
C LEU A 26 2.22 19.52 -2.42
N TYR A 27 2.57 20.60 -3.11
CA TYR A 27 1.97 21.91 -2.88
C TYR A 27 0.64 22.05 -3.63
N SER A 28 -0.35 22.59 -2.93
CA SER A 28 -1.60 23.01 -3.56
C SER A 28 -1.34 24.15 -4.56
N PRO A 29 -1.92 24.12 -5.76
CA PRO A 29 -1.83 25.21 -6.71
C PRO A 29 -2.84 26.33 -6.41
N THR A 30 -3.84 26.09 -5.55
CA THR A 30 -4.96 27.01 -5.31
C THR A 30 -4.93 27.66 -3.93
N ALA A 31 -4.10 27.16 -3.01
CA ALA A 31 -4.01 27.67 -1.64
C ALA A 31 -2.59 27.49 -1.08
N PRO A 32 -2.21 28.24 -0.02
CA PRO A 32 -0.92 28.06 0.67
C PRO A 32 -0.94 26.82 1.58
N MET A 33 -1.30 25.67 1.02
CA MET A 33 -1.40 24.37 1.68
C MET A 33 -0.51 23.35 0.99
N TYR A 34 -0.17 22.27 1.69
CA TYR A 34 0.55 21.14 1.09
C TYR A 34 0.20 19.81 1.77
N ILE A 35 0.55 18.72 1.10
CA ILE A 35 0.54 17.37 1.66
C ILE A 35 1.96 16.84 1.64
N ASP A 36 2.45 16.37 2.78
CA ASP A 36 3.63 15.52 2.84
C ASP A 36 3.19 14.07 2.67
N VAL A 37 3.86 13.33 1.81
CA VAL A 37 3.63 11.91 1.54
C VAL A 37 4.91 11.16 1.87
N HIS A 38 4.79 10.09 2.66
CA HIS A 38 5.92 9.26 3.05
C HIS A 38 5.66 7.81 2.66
N PHE A 39 6.58 7.24 1.90
CA PHE A 39 6.56 5.85 1.48
C PHE A 39 7.83 5.14 1.91
N ARG A 40 7.67 4.08 2.70
CA ARG A 40 8.75 3.17 3.07
C ARG A 40 8.47 1.80 2.51
N TYR A 41 9.48 1.21 1.88
CA TYR A 41 9.41 -0.10 1.23
C TYR A 41 10.66 -0.90 1.55
N LEU A 42 10.47 -2.19 1.82
CA LEU A 42 11.52 -3.18 1.89
C LEU A 42 11.04 -4.46 1.21
N ARG A 43 11.87 -5.00 0.33
CA ARG A 43 11.79 -6.37 -0.15
C ARG A 43 13.19 -6.95 -0.14
N ARG A 44 13.39 -7.96 0.69
CA ARG A 44 14.69 -8.57 0.93
C ARG A 44 14.61 -10.07 0.73
N HIS A 45 15.53 -10.61 -0.06
CA HIS A 45 15.65 -12.05 -0.20
C HIS A 45 16.43 -12.61 0.98
N ARG A 46 15.86 -13.61 1.66
CA ARG A 46 16.53 -14.42 2.68
C ARG A 46 16.77 -15.82 2.10
N SER A 47 17.57 -16.62 2.79
CA SER A 47 18.05 -17.92 2.27
C SER A 47 16.93 -18.92 1.93
N LEU A 48 15.77 -18.82 2.58
CA LEU A 48 14.61 -19.66 2.31
C LEU A 48 13.32 -18.85 2.05
N ASP A 49 13.39 -17.53 2.23
CA ASP A 49 12.22 -16.69 2.48
C ASP A 49 12.33 -15.33 1.76
N ILE A 50 11.20 -14.62 1.66
CA ILE A 50 11.15 -13.22 1.22
C ILE A 50 10.62 -12.39 2.37
N GLU A 51 11.42 -11.45 2.86
CA GLU A 51 10.95 -10.38 3.74
C GLU A 51 10.37 -9.28 2.86
N TRP A 52 9.12 -8.90 3.10
CA TRP A 52 8.45 -7.83 2.38
C TRP A 52 7.62 -7.01 3.35
N PHE A 53 7.80 -5.69 3.30
CA PHE A 53 6.85 -4.76 3.87
C PHE A 53 6.84 -3.43 3.14
N TYR A 54 5.74 -2.72 3.25
CA TYR A 54 5.66 -1.31 2.93
C TYR A 54 4.68 -0.58 3.82
N SER A 55 4.84 0.73 3.89
CA SER A 55 3.89 1.62 4.53
C SER A 55 3.85 2.94 3.79
N LEU A 56 2.64 3.38 3.45
CA LEU A 56 2.36 4.65 2.80
C LEU A 56 1.47 5.47 3.70
N GLY A 57 1.87 6.71 3.94
CA GLY A 57 1.09 7.65 4.73
C GLY A 57 1.26 9.08 4.25
N TYR A 58 0.44 9.95 4.82
CA TYR A 58 0.34 11.34 4.41
C TYR A 58 0.07 12.25 5.61
N LYS A 59 0.44 13.52 5.47
CA LYS A 59 0.16 14.57 6.45
C LYS A 59 -0.28 15.83 5.71
N ILE A 60 -1.47 16.30 6.04
CA ILE A 60 -2.06 17.51 5.44
C ILE A 60 -1.64 18.73 6.26
N GLN A 61 -1.09 19.73 5.60
CA GLN A 61 -0.74 21.02 6.20
C GLN A 61 -1.61 22.13 5.61
N ARG A 62 -2.70 22.48 6.32
CA ARG A 62 -3.61 23.58 5.92
C ARG A 62 -3.07 24.97 6.23
N HIS A 63 -2.11 25.06 7.15
CA HIS A 63 -1.42 26.29 7.50
C HIS A 63 0.08 26.04 7.39
N ALA A 64 0.65 26.40 6.23
CA ALA A 64 2.09 26.27 6.02
C ALA A 64 2.82 27.22 6.99
N PRO A 65 3.70 26.69 7.88
CA PRO A 65 4.56 27.56 8.68
C PRO A 65 5.48 28.37 7.74
N PRO A 66 6.00 29.53 8.18
CA PRO A 66 6.84 30.40 7.37
C PRO A 66 8.08 29.72 6.76
N GLY A 67 8.51 28.59 7.35
CA GLY A 67 9.52 27.70 6.80
C GLY A 67 8.97 26.28 6.68
N ALA A 68 9.04 25.74 5.47
CA ALA A 68 8.77 24.33 5.22
C ALA A 68 9.81 23.46 5.95
N GLY A 69 9.35 22.48 6.75
CA GLY A 69 10.25 21.52 7.40
C GLY A 69 11.10 20.78 6.37
N SER A 70 12.38 20.55 6.68
CA SER A 70 13.27 19.74 5.85
C SER A 70 12.89 18.26 5.92
N ALA A 71 13.31 17.46 4.93
CA ALA A 71 13.07 16.00 4.95
C ALA A 71 13.58 15.33 6.24
N SER A 72 14.73 15.78 6.78
CA SER A 72 15.26 15.25 8.05
C SER A 72 14.43 15.66 9.27
N ALA A 73 13.76 16.81 9.23
CA ALA A 73 12.82 17.19 10.28
C ALA A 73 11.57 16.31 10.23
N ILE A 74 11.05 16.05 9.03
CA ILE A 74 9.89 15.17 8.80
C ILE A 74 10.19 13.74 9.25
N ASP A 75 11.38 13.21 8.93
CA ASP A 75 11.80 11.86 9.34
C ASP A 75 11.69 11.66 10.87
N LYS A 76 12.02 12.69 11.66
CA LYS A 76 11.89 12.65 13.13
C LYS A 76 10.45 12.65 13.63
N GLU A 77 9.48 13.04 12.80
CA GLU A 77 8.07 13.00 13.14
C GLU A 77 7.47 11.59 12.98
N LEU A 78 8.11 10.73 12.16
CA LEU A 78 7.66 9.38 11.90
C LEU A 78 7.99 8.45 13.07
N ALA A 79 7.13 7.48 13.32
CA ALA A 79 7.38 6.51 14.38
C ALA A 79 8.41 5.46 13.94
N LYS A 80 9.34 5.11 14.85
CA LYS A 80 10.21 3.93 14.72
C LYS A 80 9.42 2.66 15.08
N ALA A 81 8.47 2.30 14.24
CA ALA A 81 7.56 1.18 14.43
C ALA A 81 7.55 0.26 13.20
N GLY A 82 6.85 -0.87 13.31
CA GLY A 82 6.52 -1.72 12.16
C GLY A 82 5.57 -1.03 11.17
N PRO A 83 5.23 -1.69 10.05
CA PRO A 83 4.51 -1.07 8.92
C PRO A 83 3.22 -0.34 9.30
N ARG A 84 2.45 -0.92 10.24
CA ARG A 84 1.19 -0.38 10.76
C ARG A 84 1.38 0.88 11.62
N GLY A 85 2.55 1.06 12.22
CA GLY A 85 2.79 2.08 13.24
C GLY A 85 3.45 3.35 12.75
N ILE A 86 4.05 3.36 11.54
CA ILE A 86 4.95 4.43 11.06
C ILE A 86 4.27 5.81 11.06
N HIS A 87 3.02 5.87 10.56
CA HIS A 87 2.30 7.13 10.32
C HIS A 87 1.23 7.44 11.38
N THR A 88 1.42 7.00 12.62
CA THR A 88 0.40 7.11 13.68
C THR A 88 0.56 8.32 14.61
N ARG A 89 1.53 9.21 14.35
CA ARG A 89 1.92 10.30 15.26
C ARG A 89 2.09 11.63 14.53
N ASN A 90 2.09 12.72 15.30
CA ASN A 90 2.45 14.06 14.83
C ASN A 90 1.62 14.56 13.62
N GLY A 91 0.36 14.15 13.53
CA GLY A 91 -0.55 14.52 12.44
C GLY A 91 -0.39 13.71 11.15
N TRP A 92 0.52 12.74 11.13
CA TRP A 92 0.55 11.73 10.07
C TRP A 92 -0.68 10.82 10.15
N GLN A 93 -1.10 10.35 8.99
CA GLN A 93 -2.15 9.36 8.81
C GLN A 93 -1.65 8.28 7.85
N THR A 94 -2.00 7.03 8.14
CA THR A 94 -1.73 5.92 7.24
C THR A 94 -2.70 5.97 6.06
N LEU A 95 -2.18 5.73 4.86
CA LEU A 95 -3.00 5.52 3.65
C LEU A 95 -3.23 4.02 3.47
N CYS A 96 -2.14 3.27 3.37
CA CYS A 96 -2.17 1.81 3.31
C CYS A 96 -0.81 1.23 3.71
N TRP A 97 -0.81 -0.04 4.09
CA TRP A 97 0.40 -0.79 4.42
C TRP A 97 0.21 -2.26 4.07
N GLY A 98 1.31 -2.97 3.88
CA GLY A 98 1.31 -4.42 3.69
C GLY A 98 2.63 -5.03 4.12
N HIS A 99 2.59 -6.29 4.54
CA HIS A 99 3.76 -7.09 4.88
C HIS A 99 3.41 -8.58 4.85
N TYR A 100 4.43 -9.44 4.83
CA TYR A 100 4.23 -10.83 5.18
C TYR A 100 4.26 -10.98 6.69
N ASP A 101 3.28 -11.68 7.25
CA ASP A 101 3.28 -12.05 8.66
C ASP A 101 4.43 -13.04 8.93
N ASP A 102 5.37 -12.64 9.78
CA ASP A 102 6.49 -13.44 10.23
C ASP A 102 6.34 -13.96 11.66
N SER A 103 5.14 -13.83 12.25
CA SER A 103 4.82 -14.16 13.66
C SER A 103 5.22 -15.59 14.07
N TYR A 104 5.24 -16.53 13.13
CA TYR A 104 5.61 -17.93 13.37
C TYR A 104 7.13 -18.19 13.36
N GLY A 105 7.92 -17.19 12.98
CA GLY A 105 9.38 -17.24 12.93
C GLY A 105 9.95 -18.22 11.90
N VAL A 106 11.21 -17.99 11.52
CA VAL A 106 11.99 -18.87 10.61
C VAL A 106 12.33 -20.23 11.27
N GLN A 107 11.99 -20.41 12.55
CA GLN A 107 12.40 -21.59 13.35
C GLN A 107 11.47 -22.80 13.18
N LEU A 108 10.33 -22.66 12.49
CA LEU A 108 9.43 -23.77 12.21
C LEU A 108 9.61 -24.26 10.77
N ARG A 109 9.44 -25.57 10.54
CA ARG A 109 9.40 -26.21 9.20
C ARG A 109 8.25 -25.72 8.30
N SER A 110 7.51 -24.70 8.73
CA SER A 110 6.27 -24.20 8.15
C SER A 110 6.24 -22.67 8.10
N TRP A 111 7.37 -22.01 7.83
CA TRP A 111 7.36 -20.58 7.51
C TRP A 111 6.48 -20.32 6.27
N ARG A 112 5.64 -19.28 6.32
CA ARG A 112 4.64 -18.97 5.27
C ARG A 112 4.60 -17.48 5.00
N CYS A 113 4.60 -17.11 3.72
CA CYS A 113 4.35 -15.74 3.24
C CYS A 113 2.86 -15.39 3.35
N ILE A 114 2.31 -15.27 4.56
CA ILE A 114 0.89 -14.86 4.69
C ILE A 114 0.84 -13.35 4.50
N GLU A 115 0.21 -12.91 3.42
CA GLU A 115 0.06 -11.48 3.13
C GLU A 115 -0.97 -10.82 4.07
N GLU A 116 -0.49 -9.82 4.81
CA GLU A 116 -1.32 -8.94 5.60
C GLU A 116 -1.19 -7.50 5.10
N GLY A 117 -2.32 -6.81 4.96
CA GLY A 117 -2.33 -5.42 4.56
C GLY A 117 -3.71 -4.79 4.70
N GLU A 118 -3.73 -3.46 4.74
CA GLU A 118 -4.96 -2.69 4.89
C GLU A 118 -4.85 -1.33 4.19
N VAL A 119 -5.97 -0.86 3.64
CA VAL A 119 -6.15 0.53 3.22
C VAL A 119 -6.90 1.25 4.34
N GLU A 120 -6.18 2.08 5.10
CA GLU A 120 -6.72 2.74 6.30
C GLU A 120 -7.28 4.14 6.02
N ILE A 121 -7.05 4.71 4.83
CA ILE A 121 -7.60 6.01 4.50
C ILE A 121 -9.14 5.97 4.47
N SER A 122 -9.76 6.90 5.20
CA SER A 122 -11.22 7.03 5.27
C SER A 122 -11.79 7.88 4.13
N GLU A 123 -13.12 7.85 3.93
CA GLU A 123 -13.81 8.76 3.00
C GLU A 123 -13.51 10.23 3.30
N LYS A 124 -13.47 10.60 4.58
CA LYS A 124 -13.08 11.95 4.96
C LYS A 124 -11.63 12.26 4.56
N GLY A 125 -10.72 11.30 4.78
CA GLY A 125 -9.31 11.46 4.42
C GLY A 125 -9.10 11.64 2.92
N THR A 126 -9.84 10.91 2.07
CA THR A 126 -9.76 11.07 0.61
C THR A 126 -10.24 12.45 0.16
N VAL A 127 -11.34 12.94 0.73
CA VAL A 127 -11.86 14.30 0.49
C VAL A 127 -10.87 15.36 0.97
N ASP A 128 -10.42 15.28 2.23
CA ASP A 128 -9.49 16.25 2.80
C ASP A 128 -8.20 16.36 1.97
N ALA A 129 -7.67 15.22 1.52
CA ALA A 129 -6.49 15.19 0.66
C ALA A 129 -6.75 15.78 -0.73
N TYR A 130 -7.88 15.45 -1.36
CA TYR A 130 -8.25 16.00 -2.65
C TYR A 130 -8.43 17.53 -2.56
N GLU A 131 -9.22 18.01 -1.61
CA GLU A 131 -9.53 19.43 -1.46
C GLU A 131 -8.29 20.24 -1.10
N THR A 132 -7.37 19.66 -0.32
CA THR A 132 -6.07 20.30 -0.07
C THR A 132 -5.32 20.55 -1.38
N LEU A 133 -5.30 19.57 -2.30
CA LEU A 133 -4.53 19.65 -3.54
C LEU A 133 -5.23 20.37 -4.68
N PHE A 134 -6.56 20.39 -4.71
CA PHE A 134 -7.32 20.86 -5.87
C PHE A 134 -8.38 21.92 -5.54
N GLY A 135 -8.56 22.25 -4.26
CA GLY A 135 -9.63 23.12 -3.77
C GLY A 135 -10.92 22.37 -3.47
N ASP A 136 -11.84 23.09 -2.82
CA ASP A 136 -13.10 22.55 -2.30
C ASP A 136 -13.92 21.84 -3.37
N MET A 137 -14.52 20.71 -3.00
CA MET A 137 -15.42 19.98 -3.87
C MET A 137 -16.87 20.21 -3.44
N VAL A 138 -17.72 20.52 -4.41
CA VAL A 138 -19.16 20.51 -4.17
C VAL A 138 -19.64 19.07 -4.22
N ARG A 139 -20.17 18.57 -3.10
CA ARG A 139 -20.82 17.26 -3.08
C ARG A 139 -22.11 17.32 -3.93
N PRO A 140 -22.25 16.47 -4.95
CA PRO A 140 -23.46 16.43 -5.77
C PRO A 140 -24.70 16.01 -4.98
N ALA A 141 -25.88 16.34 -5.50
CA ALA A 141 -27.15 15.87 -4.95
C ALA A 141 -27.26 14.33 -5.08
N ALA A 142 -27.98 13.70 -4.15
CA ALA A 142 -28.06 12.24 -4.07
C ALA A 142 -28.72 11.57 -5.30
N ASP A 143 -29.56 12.31 -6.02
CA ASP A 143 -30.24 11.90 -7.25
C ASP A 143 -29.41 12.16 -8.51
N ASP A 144 -28.33 12.94 -8.44
CA ASP A 144 -27.39 13.17 -9.54
C ASP A 144 -26.34 12.05 -9.61
N SER A 145 -26.76 10.90 -10.12
CA SER A 145 -25.89 9.72 -10.29
C SER A 145 -24.60 10.01 -11.07
N GLN A 146 -24.67 10.85 -12.11
CA GLN A 146 -23.50 11.24 -12.92
C GLN A 146 -22.55 12.14 -12.16
N GLY A 147 -23.08 13.15 -11.45
CA GLY A 147 -22.31 14.01 -10.57
C GLY A 147 -21.61 13.21 -9.47
N ILE A 148 -22.33 12.32 -8.79
CA ILE A 148 -21.77 11.44 -7.74
C ILE A 148 -20.62 10.60 -8.30
N PHE A 149 -20.80 10.03 -9.48
CA PHE A 149 -19.75 9.26 -10.14
C PHE A 149 -18.52 10.12 -10.45
N ALA A 150 -18.70 11.31 -11.04
CA ALA A 150 -17.60 12.23 -11.35
C ALA A 150 -16.86 12.70 -10.09
N TYR A 151 -17.59 12.94 -9.00
CA TYR A 151 -17.05 13.26 -7.68
C TYR A 151 -16.16 12.13 -7.16
N ARG A 152 -16.66 10.89 -7.13
CA ARG A 152 -15.90 9.72 -6.65
C ARG A 152 -14.69 9.42 -7.54
N ARG A 153 -14.83 9.57 -8.87
CA ARG A 153 -13.71 9.41 -9.82
C ARG A 153 -12.61 10.45 -9.58
N SER A 154 -12.99 11.67 -9.19
CA SER A 154 -12.04 12.73 -8.82
C SER A 154 -11.26 12.36 -7.55
N LEU A 155 -11.93 11.83 -6.53
CA LEU A 155 -11.28 11.31 -5.32
C LEU A 155 -10.24 10.22 -5.65
N VAL A 156 -10.61 9.22 -6.46
CA VAL A 156 -9.67 8.16 -6.88
C VAL A 156 -8.47 8.77 -7.61
N ARG A 157 -8.69 9.78 -8.47
CA ARG A 157 -7.60 10.49 -9.15
C ARG A 157 -6.67 11.19 -8.15
N GLY A 158 -7.21 11.78 -7.09
CA GLY A 158 -6.40 12.34 -5.99
C GLY A 158 -5.54 11.29 -5.31
N MET A 159 -6.09 10.10 -5.04
CA MET A 159 -5.33 9.01 -4.42
C MET A 159 -4.24 8.46 -5.33
N ARG A 160 -4.53 8.29 -6.62
CA ARG A 160 -3.53 7.94 -7.64
C ARG A 160 -2.40 8.98 -7.70
N LEU A 161 -2.68 10.26 -7.49
CA LEU A 161 -1.63 11.30 -7.42
C LEU A 161 -0.73 11.12 -6.19
N LEU A 162 -1.30 10.81 -5.02
CA LEU A 162 -0.49 10.57 -3.82
C LEU A 162 0.45 9.37 -4.01
N LEU A 163 -0.04 8.29 -4.62
CA LEU A 163 0.77 7.12 -5.01
C LEU A 163 1.86 7.52 -6.02
N ALA A 164 1.49 8.20 -7.10
CA ALA A 164 2.42 8.60 -8.15
C ALA A 164 3.52 9.56 -7.63
N ALA A 165 3.20 10.39 -6.64
CA ALA A 165 4.15 11.33 -6.03
C ALA A 165 5.37 10.62 -5.42
N VAL A 166 5.18 9.41 -4.88
CA VAL A 166 6.25 8.58 -4.31
C VAL A 166 6.75 7.49 -5.26
N GLY A 167 6.45 7.62 -6.56
CA GLY A 167 6.93 6.74 -7.62
C GLY A 167 6.07 5.49 -7.88
N ILE A 168 4.85 5.45 -7.36
CA ILE A 168 3.96 4.29 -7.49
C ILE A 168 2.96 4.52 -8.62
N SER A 169 3.16 3.82 -9.75
CA SER A 169 2.28 3.90 -10.91
C SER A 169 1.13 2.87 -10.85
N TYR A 170 0.25 2.98 -9.85
CA TYR A 170 -0.92 2.09 -9.74
C TYR A 170 -2.10 2.68 -10.55
N GLU A 171 -2.52 1.99 -11.61
CA GLU A 171 -3.78 2.27 -12.30
C GLU A 171 -4.96 1.61 -11.55
N ILE A 172 -5.84 2.42 -10.95
CA ILE A 172 -6.97 1.93 -10.12
C ILE A 172 -8.30 2.16 -10.85
N ALA A 173 -8.90 1.16 -11.46
CA ALA A 173 -10.14 1.26 -12.22
C ALA A 173 -11.26 1.98 -11.45
N CYS A 174 -12.04 2.80 -12.16
CA CYS A 174 -13.24 3.48 -11.64
C CYS A 174 -14.55 2.91 -12.21
N THR A 175 -14.46 2.00 -13.18
CA THR A 175 -15.60 1.33 -13.83
C THR A 175 -15.24 -0.13 -14.13
N ASP A 176 -16.24 -0.96 -14.42
CA ASP A 176 -16.02 -2.38 -14.71
C ASP A 176 -15.33 -2.64 -16.06
N ASP A 177 -15.41 -1.71 -17.02
CA ASP A 177 -14.67 -1.75 -18.29
C ASP A 177 -13.18 -1.37 -18.14
N GLU A 178 -12.83 -0.64 -17.08
CA GLU A 178 -11.44 -0.34 -16.73
C GLU A 178 -10.81 -1.50 -15.95
N ARG A 179 -9.50 -1.72 -16.14
CA ARG A 179 -8.73 -2.74 -15.40
C ARG A 179 -7.73 -2.10 -14.46
N ASP A 180 -7.65 -2.64 -13.24
CA ASP A 180 -6.57 -2.34 -12.31
C ASP A 180 -5.23 -2.87 -12.83
N LYS A 181 -4.17 -2.05 -12.76
CA LYS A 181 -2.79 -2.46 -13.07
C LYS A 181 -1.83 -2.10 -11.95
N ARG A 182 -1.18 -3.13 -11.40
CA ARG A 182 -0.20 -3.01 -10.32
C ARG A 182 1.07 -2.31 -10.81
N PRO A 183 1.81 -1.65 -9.89
CA PRO A 183 3.14 -1.13 -10.20
C PRO A 183 4.09 -2.29 -10.57
N TYR A 184 4.93 -2.09 -11.59
CA TYR A 184 5.88 -3.11 -12.05
C TYR A 184 7.14 -3.22 -11.16
N ALA A 185 7.58 -2.10 -10.58
CA ALA A 185 8.87 -2.01 -9.88
C ALA A 185 8.81 -2.39 -8.40
N ILE A 186 7.63 -2.35 -7.79
CA ILE A 186 7.42 -2.64 -6.37
C ILE A 186 6.20 -3.54 -6.20
N VAL A 187 6.18 -4.32 -5.13
CA VAL A 187 5.03 -5.16 -4.76
C VAL A 187 4.23 -4.43 -3.68
N LEU A 188 2.99 -4.05 -3.97
CA LEU A 188 2.06 -3.53 -2.95
C LEU A 188 1.08 -4.60 -2.46
N GLU A 189 0.95 -5.67 -3.22
CA GLU A 189 0.04 -6.78 -2.98
C GLU A 189 0.48 -7.96 -3.87
N GLY A 190 0.49 -9.15 -3.28
CA GLY A 190 0.84 -10.42 -3.91
C GLY A 190 -0.38 -11.25 -4.29
N LEU A 191 -1.44 -11.21 -3.47
CA LEU A 191 -2.75 -11.86 -3.74
C LEU A 191 -3.36 -11.41 -5.06
N SER A 192 -4.23 -12.21 -5.68
CA SER A 192 -4.85 -11.86 -6.96
C SER A 192 -5.94 -10.78 -6.86
N ASP A 193 -6.49 -10.57 -5.67
CA ASP A 193 -7.71 -9.81 -5.39
C ASP A 193 -7.63 -8.29 -5.50
N LYS A 194 -6.42 -7.75 -5.72
CA LYS A 194 -6.16 -6.32 -5.86
C LYS A 194 -6.71 -5.47 -4.72
N TRP A 195 -6.58 -5.95 -3.48
CA TRP A 195 -7.16 -5.32 -2.30
C TRP A 195 -6.77 -3.84 -2.12
N VAL A 196 -5.61 -3.38 -2.60
CA VAL A 196 -5.20 -1.96 -2.54
C VAL A 196 -6.11 -1.11 -3.42
N ALA A 197 -6.32 -1.51 -4.67
CA ALA A 197 -7.19 -0.79 -5.60
C ALA A 197 -8.64 -0.76 -5.11
N ARG A 198 -9.14 -1.91 -4.65
CA ARG A 198 -10.49 -2.05 -4.06
C ARG A 198 -10.64 -1.20 -2.81
N GLY A 199 -9.66 -1.21 -1.90
CA GLY A 199 -9.67 -0.41 -0.68
C GLY A 199 -9.69 1.09 -0.98
N ILE A 200 -8.88 1.55 -1.94
CA ILE A 200 -8.87 2.97 -2.38
C ILE A 200 -10.22 3.35 -3.00
N ARG A 201 -10.79 2.51 -3.87
CA ARG A 201 -12.14 2.73 -4.42
C ARG A 201 -13.17 2.89 -3.29
N SER A 202 -13.17 1.95 -2.35
CA SER A 202 -14.09 1.93 -1.21
C SER A 202 -13.95 3.19 -0.35
N ALA A 203 -12.72 3.61 -0.05
CA ALA A 203 -12.43 4.88 0.63
C ALA A 203 -12.86 6.11 -0.18
N CYS A 204 -12.99 6.02 -1.50
CA CYS A 204 -13.54 7.07 -2.35
C CYS A 204 -15.07 6.95 -2.53
N GLY A 205 -15.72 6.02 -1.82
CA GLY A 205 -17.15 5.73 -1.95
C GLY A 205 -17.54 5.03 -3.25
N LEU A 206 -16.59 4.50 -4.01
CA LEU A 206 -16.79 3.80 -5.27
C LEU A 206 -16.75 2.28 -5.04
N ARG A 207 -17.65 1.54 -5.69
CA ARG A 207 -17.68 0.08 -5.67
C ARG A 207 -18.02 -0.45 -7.05
N LEU A 208 -17.22 -1.37 -7.55
CA LEU A 208 -17.44 -2.10 -8.81
C LEU A 208 -18.23 -3.39 -8.55
N GLU A 209 -18.85 -3.94 -9.58
CA GLU A 209 -19.62 -5.20 -9.46
C GLU A 209 -18.69 -6.35 -9.05
N ARG A 210 -17.49 -6.40 -9.64
CA ARG A 210 -16.46 -7.42 -9.35
C ARG A 210 -15.84 -7.35 -7.96
N ASP A 211 -15.90 -6.18 -7.29
CA ASP A 211 -15.18 -5.97 -6.02
C ASP A 211 -15.60 -6.97 -4.92
N ALA A 212 -16.85 -7.43 -4.95
CA ALA A 212 -17.37 -8.40 -3.97
C ALA A 212 -16.81 -9.80 -4.18
N GLU A 213 -16.68 -10.22 -5.44
CA GLU A 213 -16.14 -11.52 -5.80
C GLU A 213 -14.62 -11.56 -5.58
N GLU A 214 -13.91 -10.53 -6.03
CA GLU A 214 -12.46 -10.39 -5.79
C GLU A 214 -12.15 -10.44 -4.28
N ALA A 215 -12.94 -9.76 -3.44
CA ALA A 215 -12.75 -9.81 -1.99
C ALA A 215 -12.92 -11.22 -1.39
N ARG A 216 -13.87 -12.01 -1.93
CA ARG A 216 -14.10 -13.39 -1.52
C ARG A 216 -12.94 -14.29 -1.96
N GLU A 217 -12.49 -14.16 -3.20
CA GLU A 217 -11.34 -14.90 -3.73
C GLU A 217 -10.06 -14.59 -2.94
N GLY A 218 -9.79 -13.32 -2.65
CA GLY A 218 -8.64 -12.93 -1.82
C GLY A 218 -8.72 -13.36 -0.36
N ALA A 219 -9.92 -13.59 0.18
CA ALA A 219 -10.07 -14.19 1.50
C ALA A 219 -9.73 -15.69 1.46
N GLN A 220 -10.20 -16.39 0.43
CA GLN A 220 -9.89 -17.80 0.19
C GLN A 220 -8.39 -18.02 -0.05
N GLU A 221 -7.74 -17.22 -0.90
CA GLU A 221 -6.28 -17.33 -1.14
C GLU A 221 -5.46 -17.14 0.13
N ARG A 222 -5.88 -16.24 1.04
CA ARG A 222 -5.23 -16.06 2.34
C ARG A 222 -5.42 -17.26 3.26
N GLU A 223 -6.61 -17.87 3.25
CA GLU A 223 -6.88 -19.10 4.00
C GLU A 223 -6.04 -20.25 3.46
N GLU A 224 -5.96 -20.42 2.14
CA GLU A 224 -5.10 -21.43 1.49
C GLU A 224 -3.60 -21.20 1.81
N GLN A 225 -3.13 -19.95 1.78
CA GLN A 225 -1.78 -19.60 2.22
C GLN A 225 -1.55 -19.93 3.70
N ALA A 226 -2.58 -19.77 4.54
CA ALA A 226 -2.52 -20.06 5.97
C ALA A 226 -2.60 -21.56 6.30
N GLU A 227 -3.29 -22.37 5.48
CA GLU A 227 -3.39 -23.83 5.60
C GLU A 227 -2.16 -24.56 5.05
N GLY A 228 -1.59 -24.01 3.97
CA GLY A 228 -0.34 -24.35 3.28
C GLY A 228 -0.20 -25.81 2.83
N ASP A 229 0.70 -26.05 1.89
CA ASP A 229 0.88 -27.36 1.27
C ASP A 229 1.23 -28.39 2.36
N GLY A 230 0.28 -29.28 2.66
CA GLY A 230 0.54 -30.47 3.45
C GLY A 230 1.58 -31.29 2.71
N LEU A 231 2.85 -31.13 3.07
CA LEU A 231 3.91 -32.00 2.60
C LEU A 231 3.49 -33.42 2.96
N ASP A 232 3.12 -34.18 1.94
CA ASP A 232 3.03 -35.63 1.99
C ASP A 232 4.24 -36.12 2.78
N SER A 233 3.94 -36.68 3.95
CA SER A 233 4.90 -37.37 4.77
C SER A 233 5.31 -38.62 4.00
N ASP A 234 6.19 -38.46 3.01
CA ASP A 234 6.89 -39.56 2.37
C ASP A 234 7.63 -40.30 3.49
N SER A 235 7.03 -41.42 3.89
CA SER A 235 7.58 -42.35 4.85
C SER A 235 8.89 -42.88 4.26
N TYR A 236 10.01 -42.34 4.71
CA TYR A 236 11.28 -43.03 4.64
C TYR A 236 11.14 -44.32 5.45
N SER A 237 10.76 -45.39 4.76
CA SER A 237 10.82 -46.75 5.28
C SER A 237 12.31 -47.08 5.40
N GLU A 238 12.83 -47.10 6.63
CA GLU A 238 14.14 -47.66 6.94
C GLU A 238 14.16 -49.13 6.49
N GLY A 239 14.77 -49.38 5.33
CA GLY A 239 15.18 -50.72 4.93
C GLY A 239 16.32 -51.17 5.84
N GLY A 240 15.98 -51.97 6.86
CA GLY A 240 16.93 -52.54 7.80
C GLY A 240 18.02 -53.36 7.12
N GLU A 241 19.26 -53.14 7.54
CA GLU A 241 20.37 -54.04 7.35
C GLU A 241 20.12 -55.33 8.17
N GLU A 242 19.86 -56.45 7.49
CA GLU A 242 20.02 -57.78 8.10
C GLU A 242 21.43 -58.30 7.80
N ILE A 243 22.22 -58.35 8.88
CA ILE A 243 23.51 -59.02 8.99
C ILE A 243 23.28 -60.53 8.85
N PHE A 244 23.87 -61.15 7.83
CA PHE A 244 24.05 -62.60 7.81
C PHE A 244 25.40 -62.96 8.46
N VAL A 245 25.30 -63.83 9.47
CA VAL A 245 26.40 -64.47 10.22
C VAL A 245 27.06 -65.56 9.38
#